data_AF-A0A6B8KC05-F1
#
_entry.id   AF-A0A6B8KC05-F1
#
_cell.length_a   1.000
_cell.length_b   1.000
_cell.length_c   1.000
_cell.angle_alpha   90.00
_cell.angle_beta   90.00
_cell.angle_gamma   90.00
#
_symmetry.space_group_name_H-M   'P 1'
#
loop_
_entity.id
_entity.type
_entity.pdbx_description
1 polymer ?
#
loop_
_entity_poly.entity_id
_entity_poly.type
_entity_poly.pdbx_seq_one_letter_code
_entity_poly.pdbx_strand_id
1 'polypeptide(L)'
;MVLESLLVLLTLAAPGEAPVLSVWPGPPGAIISRPAYSREERAVDNWRIESALSLDVPPIGALRQALAADSNPLPRCVKLNNYWCVKHAGWNGEITADSDGHVAFSSAQHGAAAAALLLKRYYLEFKRRTAREIAARWAPAECWAAPVRAAVKTPASSREGLYRMLPQRPLPMGLAPHGLANTLRARWLAAHSRGGPLPMSRVSGSARAAALELAPAPEIAQGMGEPAHKKPAIQNDAVSAGPPGLAAAPAPALDCSAELVRIGNYASHIAEGVVSGPDQDLALFDPAGQPTENLSKVMANMAAVEIGPLRAQPALIARAVDQLRRSAAGQSETK
;
A
#
# COMPACT_ATOMS: atom_id res chain seq x y z
N MET A 1 16.32 54.94 -2.20
CA MET A 1 17.70 55.40 -2.43
C MET A 1 18.79 54.46 -1.92
N VAL A 2 18.50 53.47 -1.04
CA VAL A 2 19.54 52.53 -0.54
C VAL A 2 19.72 51.30 -1.45
N LEU A 3 18.71 50.94 -2.25
CA LEU A 3 18.80 49.78 -3.17
C LEU A 3 19.63 50.05 -4.44
N GLU A 4 19.60 51.27 -4.98
CA GLU A 4 20.41 51.60 -6.17
C GLU A 4 21.89 51.76 -5.83
N SER A 5 22.21 52.24 -4.63
CA SER A 5 23.59 52.32 -4.15
C SER A 5 24.24 50.94 -3.94
N LEU A 6 23.45 49.90 -3.66
CA LEU A 6 23.97 48.54 -3.51
C LEU A 6 24.27 47.87 -4.86
N LEU A 7 23.53 48.22 -5.92
CA LEU A 7 23.76 47.69 -7.27
C LEU A 7 24.99 48.32 -7.95
N VAL A 8 25.29 49.59 -7.63
CA VAL A 8 26.47 50.31 -8.16
C VAL A 8 27.76 49.89 -7.42
N LEU A 9 27.68 49.52 -6.13
CA LEU A 9 28.84 49.01 -5.38
C LEU A 9 29.25 47.58 -5.77
N LEU A 10 28.35 46.78 -6.35
CA LEU A 10 28.66 45.45 -6.89
C LEU A 10 29.24 45.47 -8.32
N THR A 11 29.23 46.61 -9.00
CA THR A 11 29.74 46.75 -10.38
C THR A 11 31.11 47.43 -10.48
N LEU A 12 31.67 47.94 -9.38
CA LEU A 12 32.95 48.68 -9.37
C LEU A 12 34.11 47.98 -8.63
N ALA A 13 33.91 46.75 -8.15
CA ALA A 13 34.97 45.93 -7.55
C ALA A 13 35.48 44.88 -8.54
N ALA A 14 36.15 45.32 -9.61
CA ALA A 14 36.95 44.44 -10.47
C ALA A 14 38.20 45.17 -10.98
N PRO A 15 39.38 44.93 -10.37
CA PRO A 15 40.64 45.01 -11.07
C PRO A 15 41.13 43.59 -11.41
N GLY A 16 41.40 43.37 -12.70
CA GLY A 16 42.47 42.50 -13.19
C GLY A 16 42.31 40.98 -13.05
N GLU A 17 42.44 40.30 -14.19
CA GLU A 17 42.46 38.85 -14.36
C GLU A 17 41.14 38.12 -14.10
N ALA A 18 40.45 37.81 -15.20
CA ALA A 18 39.49 36.73 -15.23
C ALA A 18 40.18 35.46 -14.71
N PRO A 19 39.67 34.80 -13.65
CA PRO A 19 40.10 33.45 -13.36
C PRO A 19 39.71 32.65 -14.61
N VAL A 20 40.73 32.20 -15.35
CA VAL A 20 40.55 31.12 -16.30
C VAL A 20 39.94 30.00 -15.47
N LEU A 21 38.64 29.77 -15.65
CA LEU A 21 37.99 28.56 -15.16
C LEU A 21 38.77 27.43 -15.80
N SER A 22 39.72 26.90 -15.04
CA SER A 22 40.42 25.68 -15.36
C SER A 22 39.34 24.61 -15.24
N VAL A 23 38.60 24.42 -16.33
CA VAL A 23 37.75 23.27 -16.56
C VAL A 23 38.73 22.11 -16.59
N TRP A 24 38.95 21.53 -15.42
CA TRP A 24 39.59 20.23 -15.35
C TRP A 24 38.73 19.30 -16.21
N PRO A 25 39.28 18.67 -17.25
CA PRO A 25 38.59 17.55 -17.86
C PRO A 25 38.47 16.51 -16.75
N GLY A 26 37.27 16.40 -16.18
CA GLY A 26 36.94 15.26 -15.32
C GLY A 26 37.34 13.98 -16.08
N PRO A 27 37.83 12.96 -15.37
CA PRO A 27 38.31 11.75 -16.03
C PRO A 27 37.22 11.24 -16.99
N PRO A 28 37.56 10.96 -18.27
CA PRO A 28 36.62 10.42 -19.23
C PRO A 28 36.24 9.02 -18.76
N GLY A 29 35.13 8.93 -18.04
CA GLY A 29 34.75 7.71 -17.35
C GLY A 29 34.02 7.93 -16.03
N ALA A 30 33.28 9.02 -15.86
CA ALA A 30 32.19 9.04 -14.90
C ALA A 30 31.17 7.99 -15.35
N ILE A 31 31.42 6.74 -14.98
CA ILE A 31 30.43 5.68 -14.97
C ILE A 31 29.25 6.31 -14.22
N ILE A 32 28.13 6.51 -14.92
CA ILE A 32 26.89 6.87 -14.25
C ILE A 32 26.61 5.68 -13.33
N SER A 33 27.01 5.81 -12.07
CA SER A 33 26.80 4.77 -11.07
C SER A 33 25.31 4.49 -11.05
N ARG A 34 24.96 3.22 -11.19
CA ARG A 34 23.57 2.81 -11.07
C ARG A 34 23.08 3.21 -9.67
N PRO A 35 21.87 3.77 -9.56
CA PRO A 35 21.34 4.15 -8.26
C PRO A 35 21.37 2.98 -7.28
N ALA A 36 21.85 3.24 -6.06
CA ALA A 36 22.03 2.23 -5.02
C ALA A 36 21.12 2.50 -3.82
N TYR A 37 20.60 1.42 -3.23
CA TYR A 37 19.79 1.49 -2.03
C TYR A 37 20.64 1.36 -0.76
N SER A 38 20.53 2.33 0.17
CA SER A 38 21.02 2.21 1.53
C SER A 38 19.93 1.67 2.45
N ARG A 39 20.24 0.59 3.18
CA ARG A 39 19.34 0.00 4.19
C ARG A 39 19.24 0.87 5.43
N GLU A 40 20.35 1.45 5.84
CA GLU A 40 20.48 2.31 7.01
C GLU A 40 19.63 3.56 6.84
N GLU A 41 19.71 4.21 5.67
CA GLU A 41 18.93 5.40 5.38
C GLU A 41 17.51 5.07 4.88
N ARG A 42 17.24 3.81 4.52
CA ARG A 42 16.03 3.37 3.79
C ARG A 42 15.76 4.28 2.58
N ALA A 43 16.75 4.44 1.72
CA ALA A 43 16.74 5.42 0.63
C ALA A 43 17.54 4.96 -0.57
N VAL A 44 17.15 5.40 -1.78
CA VAL A 44 17.95 5.28 -3.00
C VAL A 44 18.80 6.54 -3.14
N ASP A 45 20.12 6.43 -3.31
CA ASP A 45 21.05 7.57 -3.34
C ASP A 45 20.63 8.76 -4.25
N ASN A 46 19.98 8.50 -5.37
CA ASN A 46 19.49 9.50 -6.31
C ASN A 46 18.13 10.14 -5.96
N TRP A 47 17.49 9.76 -4.84
CA TRP A 47 16.11 10.15 -4.53
C TRP A 47 15.91 11.67 -4.49
N ARG A 48 16.93 12.44 -4.10
CA ARG A 48 16.89 13.91 -4.02
C ARG A 48 16.72 14.55 -5.38
N ILE A 49 17.48 14.07 -6.38
CA ILE A 49 17.40 14.58 -7.74
C ILE A 49 16.09 14.14 -8.39
N GLU A 50 15.72 12.86 -8.23
CA GLU A 50 14.46 12.33 -8.75
C GLU A 50 13.25 13.08 -8.20
N SER A 51 13.21 13.34 -6.89
CA SER A 51 12.13 14.10 -6.25
C SER A 51 12.09 15.58 -6.64
N ALA A 52 13.24 16.25 -6.73
CA ALA A 52 13.30 17.63 -7.22
C ALA A 52 12.77 17.78 -8.66
N LEU A 53 12.95 16.75 -9.50
CA LEU A 53 12.50 16.75 -10.90
C LEU A 53 11.08 16.23 -11.09
N SER A 54 10.60 15.37 -10.19
CA SER A 54 9.39 14.57 -10.39
C SER A 54 8.26 14.91 -9.43
N LEU A 55 8.51 15.72 -8.41
CA LEU A 55 7.48 16.29 -7.53
C LEU A 55 7.13 17.71 -7.95
N ASP A 56 5.88 18.08 -7.74
CA ASP A 56 5.37 19.43 -7.94
C ASP A 56 5.76 20.30 -6.74
N VAL A 57 7.03 20.71 -6.75
CA VAL A 57 7.63 21.60 -5.76
C VAL A 57 8.05 22.90 -6.44
N PRO A 58 7.88 24.08 -5.79
CA PRO A 58 8.36 25.34 -6.35
C PRO A 58 9.86 25.29 -6.65
N PRO A 59 10.38 26.03 -7.65
CA PRO A 59 11.77 25.91 -8.10
C PRO A 59 12.82 26.03 -6.99
N ILE A 60 12.61 26.93 -6.03
CA ILE A 60 13.52 27.10 -4.87
C ILE A 60 13.46 25.86 -3.95
N GLY A 61 12.27 25.28 -3.76
CA GLY A 61 12.10 24.03 -3.01
C GLY A 61 12.79 22.85 -3.71
N ALA A 62 12.61 22.72 -5.02
CA ALA A 62 13.31 21.71 -5.83
C ALA A 62 14.83 21.81 -5.67
N LEU A 63 15.38 23.03 -5.73
CA LEU A 63 16.82 23.26 -5.55
C LEU A 63 17.30 22.87 -4.15
N ARG A 64 16.55 23.23 -3.09
CA ARG A 64 16.89 22.84 -1.72
C ARG A 64 16.87 21.32 -1.54
N GLN A 65 15.88 20.65 -2.11
CA GLN A 65 15.77 19.19 -2.07
C GLN A 65 16.97 18.53 -2.77
N ALA A 66 17.32 19.00 -3.96
CA ALA A 66 18.46 18.51 -4.73
C ALA A 66 19.80 18.71 -3.99
N LEU A 67 19.97 19.83 -3.30
CA LEU A 67 21.19 20.18 -2.55
C LEU A 67 21.23 19.62 -1.12
N ALA A 68 20.26 18.79 -0.72
CA ALA A 68 20.11 18.29 0.65
C ALA A 68 20.00 19.41 1.71
N ALA A 69 19.51 20.58 1.31
CA ALA A 69 19.30 21.74 2.18
C ALA A 69 17.90 21.76 2.82
N ASP A 70 17.02 20.82 2.47
CA ASP A 70 15.72 20.67 3.12
C ASP A 70 15.83 19.93 4.45
N SER A 71 15.30 20.53 5.51
CA SER A 71 15.22 19.95 6.85
C SER A 71 13.89 19.25 7.14
N ASN A 72 12.92 19.31 6.21
CA ASN A 72 11.59 18.77 6.44
C ASN A 72 11.59 17.23 6.32
N PRO A 73 10.94 16.52 7.26
CA PRO A 73 10.78 15.08 7.14
C PRO A 73 9.91 14.76 5.92
N LEU A 74 10.47 13.99 4.98
CA LEU A 74 9.76 13.55 3.78
C LEU A 74 9.11 12.18 4.00
N PRO A 75 7.99 11.89 3.32
CA PRO A 75 7.42 10.55 3.30
C PRO A 75 8.45 9.52 2.84
N ARG A 76 8.50 8.36 3.50
CA ARG A 76 9.43 7.27 3.18
C ARG A 76 9.45 6.92 1.69
N CYS A 77 8.27 6.89 1.06
CA CYS A 77 8.06 6.49 -0.32
C CYS A 77 8.71 7.46 -1.33
N VAL A 78 8.94 8.72 -0.95
CA VAL A 78 9.70 9.68 -1.75
C VAL A 78 11.17 9.27 -1.83
N LYS A 79 11.76 8.84 -0.72
CA LYS A 79 13.16 8.38 -0.65
C LYS A 79 13.42 7.07 -1.41
N LEU A 80 12.35 6.38 -1.80
CA LEU A 80 12.37 5.13 -2.55
C LEU A 80 12.06 5.32 -4.05
N ASN A 81 11.93 6.56 -4.52
CA ASN A 81 11.43 6.88 -5.87
C ASN A 81 10.07 6.21 -6.18
N ASN A 82 9.23 6.03 -5.15
CA ASN A 82 8.01 5.23 -5.20
C ASN A 82 6.82 6.02 -4.69
N TYR A 83 6.35 7.02 -5.43
CA TYR A 83 5.33 7.97 -4.93
C TYR A 83 3.93 7.38 -4.73
N TRP A 84 3.72 6.12 -5.13
CA TRP A 84 2.48 5.37 -4.94
C TRP A 84 2.61 4.23 -3.91
N CYS A 85 3.77 4.13 -3.25
CA CYS A 85 4.06 3.10 -2.26
C CYS A 85 3.81 1.66 -2.76
N VAL A 86 4.12 1.38 -4.03
CA VAL A 86 3.99 0.07 -4.67
C VAL A 86 4.82 -0.98 -3.92
N LYS A 87 4.23 -2.18 -3.75
CA LYS A 87 4.86 -3.31 -3.07
C LYS A 87 5.69 -4.19 -4.02
N HIS A 88 6.68 -4.88 -3.46
CA HIS A 88 7.59 -5.80 -4.17
C HIS A 88 6.85 -6.80 -5.05
N ALA A 89 7.25 -6.92 -6.31
CA ALA A 89 6.78 -7.97 -7.22
C ALA A 89 7.72 -8.25 -8.42
N GLY A 90 8.99 -7.81 -8.36
CA GLY A 90 9.92 -7.96 -9.48
C GLY A 90 9.64 -6.96 -10.61
N TRP A 91 9.43 -5.69 -10.26
CA TRP A 91 9.09 -4.66 -11.24
C TRP A 91 10.30 -4.22 -12.07
N ASN A 92 10.05 -3.72 -13.28
CA ASN A 92 11.11 -3.08 -14.06
C ASN A 92 11.69 -1.88 -13.31
N GLY A 93 13.03 -1.84 -13.20
CA GLY A 93 13.75 -0.78 -12.49
C GLY A 93 13.69 -0.90 -10.97
N GLU A 94 13.16 -1.99 -10.42
CA GLU A 94 13.27 -2.34 -9.01
C GLU A 94 14.74 -2.66 -8.64
N ILE A 95 15.22 -2.02 -7.56
CA ILE A 95 16.55 -2.30 -6.98
C ILE A 95 16.41 -3.34 -5.86
N THR A 96 15.44 -3.11 -4.96
CA THR A 96 15.13 -3.93 -3.78
C THR A 96 13.81 -3.43 -3.19
N ALA A 97 13.34 -4.06 -2.10
CA ALA A 97 12.28 -3.53 -1.25
C ALA A 97 12.78 -3.24 0.17
N ASP A 98 12.08 -2.36 0.89
CA ASP A 98 12.29 -2.11 2.32
C ASP A 98 11.64 -3.18 3.20
N SER A 99 11.80 -3.06 4.53
CA SER A 99 11.25 -4.01 5.51
C SER A 99 9.73 -4.19 5.43
N ASP A 100 9.02 -3.18 4.92
CA ASP A 100 7.57 -3.13 4.84
C ASP A 100 7.10 -3.49 3.41
N GLY A 101 8.02 -3.97 2.57
CA GLY A 101 7.80 -4.41 1.21
C GLY A 101 7.65 -3.29 0.17
N HIS A 102 7.92 -2.02 0.50
CA HIS A 102 7.88 -0.94 -0.49
C HIS A 102 9.10 -1.02 -1.40
N VAL A 103 8.85 -0.94 -2.71
CA VAL A 103 9.90 -1.02 -3.71
C VAL A 103 10.75 0.24 -3.70
N ALA A 104 12.07 0.06 -3.74
CA ALA A 104 13.06 1.06 -4.09
C ALA A 104 13.30 1.01 -5.60
N PHE A 105 12.86 2.04 -6.32
CA PHE A 105 13.04 2.14 -7.76
C PHE A 105 14.31 2.91 -8.12
N SER A 106 14.94 2.51 -9.22
CA SER A 106 16.06 3.23 -9.83
C SER A 106 15.70 4.64 -10.32
N SER A 107 14.42 4.91 -10.61
CA SER A 107 13.93 6.26 -10.90
C SER A 107 12.44 6.39 -10.58
N ALA A 108 11.97 7.63 -10.42
CA ALA A 108 10.56 7.92 -10.18
C ALA A 108 9.67 7.48 -11.36
N GLN A 109 10.22 7.50 -12.58
CA GLN A 109 9.53 7.02 -13.78
C GLN A 109 9.22 5.53 -13.70
N HIS A 110 10.15 4.70 -13.18
CA HIS A 110 9.88 3.27 -12.99
C HIS A 110 8.78 3.05 -11.94
N GLY A 111 8.79 3.81 -10.85
CA GLY A 111 7.72 3.76 -9.85
C GLY A 111 6.35 4.14 -10.42
N ALA A 112 6.29 5.20 -11.23
CA ALA A 112 5.06 5.62 -11.90
C ALA A 112 4.55 4.57 -12.91
N ALA A 113 5.44 3.98 -13.70
CA ALA A 113 5.11 2.93 -14.65
C ALA A 113 4.59 1.66 -13.95
N ALA A 114 5.21 1.26 -12.84
CA ALA A 114 4.76 0.14 -12.02
C ALA A 114 3.35 0.39 -11.45
N ALA A 115 3.09 1.60 -10.94
CA ALA A 115 1.77 1.97 -10.44
C ALA A 115 0.68 1.92 -11.54
N ALA A 116 0.96 2.50 -12.71
CA ALA A 116 0.04 2.47 -13.86
C ALA A 116 -0.26 1.03 -14.32
N LEU A 117 0.78 0.18 -14.40
CA LEU A 117 0.63 -1.22 -14.75
C LEU A 117 -0.19 -1.99 -13.69
N LEU A 118 0.07 -1.76 -12.41
CA LEU A 118 -0.69 -2.40 -11.33
C LEU A 118 -2.17 -2.02 -11.38
N LEU A 119 -2.49 -0.75 -11.62
CA LEU A 119 -3.86 -0.30 -11.83
C LEU A 119 -4.53 -0.95 -13.04
N LYS A 120 -3.80 -1.12 -14.15
CA LYS A 120 -4.30 -1.88 -15.32
C LYS A 120 -4.69 -3.30 -14.94
N ARG A 121 -3.84 -4.00 -14.19
CA ARG A 121 -4.12 -5.37 -13.75
C ARG A 121 -5.30 -5.41 -12.80
N TYR A 122 -5.37 -4.52 -11.82
CA TYR A 122 -6.51 -4.43 -10.90
C TYR A 122 -7.82 -4.24 -11.65
N TYR A 123 -7.84 -3.31 -12.60
CA TYR A 123 -9.06 -2.97 -13.33
C TYR A 123 -9.46 -4.04 -14.37
N LEU A 124 -8.51 -4.51 -15.19
CA LEU A 124 -8.81 -5.41 -16.31
C LEU A 124 -8.75 -6.90 -15.95
N GLU A 125 -7.74 -7.33 -15.19
CA GLU A 125 -7.54 -8.75 -14.82
C GLU A 125 -8.38 -9.10 -13.59
N PHE A 126 -8.26 -8.33 -12.52
CA PHE A 126 -8.93 -8.60 -11.24
C PHE A 126 -10.33 -8.00 -11.12
N LYS A 127 -10.79 -7.29 -12.16
CA LYS A 127 -12.13 -6.67 -12.24
C LYS A 127 -12.47 -5.74 -11.07
N ARG A 128 -11.46 -5.11 -10.47
CA ARG A 128 -11.59 -4.08 -9.43
C ARG A 128 -11.81 -2.74 -10.12
N ARG A 129 -13.08 -2.36 -10.28
CA ARG A 129 -13.45 -1.21 -11.12
C ARG A 129 -13.73 0.06 -10.33
N THR A 130 -14.02 -0.08 -9.04
CA THR A 130 -14.35 1.05 -8.18
C THR A 130 -13.15 1.48 -7.34
N ALA A 131 -13.18 2.73 -6.85
CA ALA A 131 -12.14 3.23 -5.97
C ALA A 131 -12.05 2.43 -4.67
N ARG A 132 -13.19 2.00 -4.11
CA ARG A 132 -13.23 1.19 -2.88
C ARG A 132 -12.54 -0.15 -3.06
N GLU A 133 -12.81 -0.82 -4.18
CA GLU A 133 -12.20 -2.11 -4.52
C GLU A 133 -10.69 -2.00 -4.73
N ILE A 134 -10.24 -0.94 -5.41
CA ILE A 134 -8.81 -0.68 -5.62
C ILE A 134 -8.14 -0.33 -4.28
N ALA A 135 -8.69 0.59 -3.50
CA ALA A 135 -8.12 1.02 -2.22
C ALA A 135 -7.99 -0.13 -1.21
N ALA A 136 -9.04 -0.97 -1.08
CA ALA A 136 -9.04 -2.12 -0.18
C ALA A 136 -7.95 -3.15 -0.54
N ARG A 137 -7.55 -3.21 -1.82
CA ARG A 137 -6.46 -4.08 -2.28
C ARG A 137 -5.09 -3.39 -2.22
N TRP A 138 -5.04 -2.09 -2.48
CA TRP A 138 -3.80 -1.30 -2.51
C TRP A 138 -3.21 -1.11 -1.11
N ALA A 139 -4.06 -0.76 -0.15
CA ALA A 139 -3.69 -0.52 1.25
C ALA A 139 -4.62 -1.33 2.17
N PRO A 140 -4.48 -2.67 2.20
CA PRO A 140 -5.37 -3.56 2.95
C PRO A 140 -5.40 -3.20 4.43
N ALA A 141 -6.49 -3.59 5.10
CA ALA A 141 -6.62 -3.42 6.53
C ALA A 141 -5.56 -4.27 7.26
N GLU A 142 -4.87 -3.68 8.22
CA GLU A 142 -3.85 -4.39 9.01
C GLU A 142 -4.46 -5.15 10.20
N CYS A 143 -5.76 -4.97 10.44
CA CYS A 143 -6.49 -5.77 11.41
C CYS A 143 -6.70 -7.19 10.85
N TRP A 144 -6.25 -8.21 11.60
CA TRP A 144 -6.60 -9.58 11.26
C TRP A 144 -8.05 -9.83 11.69
N ALA A 145 -8.98 -9.78 10.74
CA ALA A 145 -10.21 -10.52 10.90
C ALA A 145 -9.86 -11.97 10.58
N ALA A 146 -9.93 -12.88 11.57
CA ALA A 146 -9.99 -14.31 11.26
C ALA A 146 -11.06 -14.51 10.18
N PRO A 147 -10.83 -15.37 9.17
CA PRO A 147 -11.81 -15.57 8.11
C PRO A 147 -13.09 -16.07 8.76
N VAL A 148 -14.12 -15.22 8.81
CA VAL A 148 -15.49 -15.67 9.00
C VAL A 148 -15.77 -16.51 7.78
N ARG A 149 -15.67 -17.84 7.93
CA ARG A 149 -16.19 -18.77 6.94
C ARG A 149 -17.64 -18.35 6.74
N ALA A 150 -17.92 -17.71 5.60
CA ALA A 150 -19.26 -17.50 5.14
C ALA A 150 -19.87 -18.89 5.02
N ALA A 151 -20.65 -19.29 6.02
CA ALA A 151 -21.50 -20.45 5.93
C ALA A 151 -22.47 -20.14 4.79
N VAL A 152 -22.13 -20.62 3.61
CA VAL A 152 -23.03 -20.75 2.48
C VAL A 152 -24.22 -21.54 2.99
N LYS A 153 -25.29 -20.83 3.38
CA LYS A 153 -26.60 -21.45 3.61
C LYS A 153 -27.13 -21.79 2.22
N THR A 154 -26.86 -23.01 1.77
CA THR A 154 -27.64 -23.65 0.72
C THR A 154 -29.11 -23.63 1.14
N PRO A 155 -30.05 -23.25 0.27
CA PRO A 155 -31.46 -23.26 0.62
C PRO A 155 -31.94 -24.72 0.67
N ALA A 156 -32.36 -25.17 1.86
CA ALA A 156 -33.08 -26.42 1.99
C ALA A 156 -34.53 -26.20 1.53
N SER A 157 -34.94 -27.00 0.56
CA SER A 157 -36.28 -27.08 -0.02
C SER A 157 -37.31 -27.65 0.94
N SER A 158 -38.56 -27.19 0.77
CA SER A 158 -39.85 -27.78 1.21
C SER A 158 -40.19 -27.62 2.71
N ARG A 159 -41.43 -27.41 3.14
CA ARG A 159 -42.77 -27.32 2.52
C ARG A 159 -43.70 -26.65 3.56
N GLU A 160 -44.93 -26.33 3.15
CA GLU A 160 -46.02 -25.71 3.92
C GLU A 160 -45.96 -24.18 4.16
N GLY A 161 -46.73 -23.48 3.33
CA GLY A 161 -47.22 -22.13 3.61
C GLY A 161 -48.55 -22.15 4.39
N LEU A 162 -49.15 -20.94 4.41
CA LEU A 162 -50.38 -20.51 5.10
C LEU A 162 -50.24 -20.21 6.60
N TYR A 163 -50.08 -18.93 6.93
CA TYR A 163 -51.07 -18.06 7.58
C TYR A 163 -50.49 -16.61 7.53
N ARG A 164 -50.93 -15.78 6.59
CA ARG A 164 -52.03 -14.78 6.69
C ARG A 164 -51.64 -13.50 7.48
N MET A 165 -51.40 -12.45 6.68
CA MET A 165 -51.47 -10.99 6.89
C MET A 165 -51.81 -10.37 8.28
N LEU A 166 -51.07 -9.27 8.54
CA LEU A 166 -51.41 -7.99 9.22
C LEU A 166 -51.06 -7.82 10.73
N PRO A 167 -50.90 -6.56 11.22
CA PRO A 167 -49.72 -6.09 11.97
C PRO A 167 -49.99 -5.76 13.46
N GLN A 168 -48.93 -5.30 14.15
CA GLN A 168 -48.88 -4.58 15.45
C GLN A 168 -48.84 -5.44 16.74
N ARG A 169 -47.69 -5.47 17.42
CA ARG A 169 -47.42 -4.77 18.70
C ARG A 169 -46.17 -5.33 19.41
N PRO A 170 -45.39 -4.48 20.10
CA PRO A 170 -44.22 -4.89 20.88
C PRO A 170 -44.67 -5.56 22.18
N LEU A 171 -44.06 -6.70 22.53
CA LEU A 171 -44.21 -7.33 23.84
C LEU A 171 -42.92 -7.16 24.66
N PRO A 172 -43.06 -7.11 26.00
CA PRO A 172 -42.20 -6.33 26.89
C PRO A 172 -40.94 -7.09 27.30
N MET A 173 -39.84 -6.35 27.45
CA MET A 173 -38.74 -6.77 28.31
C MET A 173 -39.28 -7.06 29.71
N GLY A 174 -39.00 -8.25 30.28
CA GLY A 174 -39.29 -8.44 31.70
C GLY A 174 -39.36 -9.84 32.29
N LEU A 175 -39.04 -10.93 31.58
CA LEU A 175 -39.17 -12.28 32.18
C LEU A 175 -37.95 -13.22 32.07
N ALA A 176 -36.76 -12.73 31.72
CA ALA A 176 -35.50 -13.46 31.94
C ALA A 176 -34.27 -12.53 31.90
N PRO A 177 -33.95 -11.79 32.98
CA PRO A 177 -32.81 -10.85 33.00
C PRO A 177 -31.43 -11.52 32.85
N HIS A 178 -31.33 -12.86 32.91
CA HIS A 178 -30.06 -13.59 32.76
C HIS A 178 -30.07 -14.68 31.67
N GLY A 179 -31.05 -14.66 30.76
CA GLY A 179 -31.15 -15.65 29.68
C GLY A 179 -31.49 -17.07 30.17
N LEU A 180 -32.03 -17.89 29.27
CA LEU A 180 -32.49 -19.26 29.58
C LEU A 180 -31.35 -20.22 30.02
N ALA A 181 -30.09 -19.82 29.83
CA ALA A 181 -28.89 -20.58 30.16
C ALA A 181 -28.63 -20.72 31.68
N ASN A 182 -29.22 -19.88 32.53
CA ASN A 182 -29.05 -19.94 33.99
C ASN A 182 -30.18 -20.68 34.72
N THR A 183 -31.09 -21.32 33.98
CA THR A 183 -32.12 -22.15 34.60
C THR A 183 -31.51 -23.43 35.17
N LEU A 184 -32.02 -23.92 36.31
CA LEU A 184 -31.59 -25.19 36.90
C LEU A 184 -31.65 -26.36 35.89
N ARG A 185 -32.58 -26.28 34.93
CA ARG A 185 -32.72 -27.25 33.83
C ARG A 185 -31.54 -27.21 32.85
N ALA A 186 -31.04 -26.03 32.48
CA ALA A 186 -29.86 -25.89 31.62
C ALA A 186 -28.59 -26.43 32.30
N ARG A 187 -28.43 -26.17 33.61
CA ARG A 187 -27.30 -26.70 34.39
C ARG A 187 -27.37 -28.21 34.59
N TRP A 188 -28.58 -28.75 34.81
CA TRP A 188 -28.79 -30.19 34.93
C TRP A 188 -28.46 -30.91 33.61
N LEU A 189 -28.88 -30.36 32.46
CA LEU A 189 -28.55 -30.91 31.14
C LEU A 189 -27.05 -30.83 30.81
N ALA A 190 -26.36 -29.75 31.20
CA ALA A 190 -24.91 -29.63 31.03
C ALA A 190 -24.13 -30.60 31.93
N ALA A 191 -24.64 -30.89 33.13
CA ALA A 191 -24.02 -31.84 34.05
C ALA A 191 -24.32 -33.32 33.71
N HIS A 192 -25.42 -33.60 33.00
CA HIS A 192 -25.90 -34.96 32.70
C HIS A 192 -25.93 -35.30 31.20
N SER A 193 -25.34 -34.47 30.34
CA SER A 193 -25.15 -34.83 28.92
C SER A 193 -24.17 -36.00 28.81
N ARG A 194 -24.71 -37.20 28.64
CA ARG A 194 -23.94 -38.41 28.35
C ARG A 194 -23.40 -38.37 26.92
N GLY A 195 -22.12 -38.04 26.77
CA GLY A 195 -21.34 -38.20 25.54
C GLY A 195 -19.87 -38.32 25.91
N GLY A 196 -19.35 -39.55 25.91
CA GLY A 196 -18.02 -39.92 26.40
C GLY A 196 -16.84 -39.43 25.55
N PRO A 197 -15.61 -39.63 26.04
CA PRO A 197 -14.39 -39.01 25.52
C PRO A 197 -13.73 -39.83 24.40
N LEU A 198 -12.81 -39.20 23.65
CA LEU A 198 -11.46 -39.66 23.23
C LEU A 198 -10.99 -38.87 21.98
N PRO A 199 -9.67 -38.76 21.67
CA PRO A 199 -8.50 -38.74 22.55
C PRO A 199 -7.63 -37.48 22.32
N MET A 200 -6.93 -37.06 23.38
CA MET A 200 -5.78 -36.16 23.24
C MET A 200 -4.68 -36.86 22.44
N SER A 201 -4.28 -36.26 21.31
CA SER A 201 -2.95 -36.48 20.76
C SER A 201 -2.09 -35.29 21.17
N ARG A 202 -1.18 -35.54 22.13
CA ARG A 202 -0.10 -34.61 22.49
C ARG A 202 0.83 -34.48 21.29
N VAL A 203 0.91 -33.30 20.71
CA VAL A 203 2.16 -32.84 20.08
C VAL A 203 2.58 -31.58 20.84
N SER A 204 3.65 -31.75 21.60
CA SER A 204 4.41 -30.69 22.22
C SER A 204 4.98 -29.79 21.12
N GLY A 205 4.55 -28.54 21.09
CA GLY A 205 5.13 -27.48 20.28
C GLY A 205 5.17 -26.21 21.10
N SER A 206 6.36 -25.86 21.58
CA SER A 206 6.68 -24.60 22.26
C SER A 206 6.08 -23.42 21.48
N ALA A 207 5.21 -22.64 22.14
CA ALA A 207 4.78 -21.35 21.63
C ALA A 207 5.97 -20.37 21.71
N ARG A 208 6.85 -20.39 20.70
CA ARG A 208 7.66 -19.22 20.36
C ARG A 208 6.67 -18.09 20.08
N ALA A 209 6.89 -16.94 20.72
CA ALA A 209 6.28 -15.69 20.31
C ALA A 209 6.54 -15.54 18.80
N ALA A 210 5.50 -15.73 18.00
CA ALA A 210 5.57 -15.46 16.58
C ALA A 210 5.82 -13.95 16.47
N ALA A 211 7.02 -13.59 16.03
CA ALA A 211 7.22 -12.32 15.36
C ALA A 211 6.06 -12.17 14.36
N LEU A 212 5.37 -11.05 14.39
CA LEU A 212 4.30 -10.72 13.44
C LEU A 212 4.84 -10.96 12.02
N GLU A 213 4.47 -12.10 11.44
CA GLU A 213 4.65 -12.36 10.04
C GLU A 213 3.51 -11.59 9.36
N LEU A 214 3.82 -10.38 8.90
CA LEU A 214 2.92 -9.65 8.02
C LEU A 214 2.55 -10.60 6.89
N ALA A 215 1.24 -10.77 6.65
CA ALA A 215 0.80 -11.55 5.51
C ALA A 215 1.44 -10.94 4.25
N PRO A 216 2.30 -11.68 3.52
CA PRO A 216 2.89 -11.14 2.31
C PRO A 216 1.75 -10.82 1.35
N ALA A 217 1.78 -9.61 0.77
CA ALA A 217 0.95 -9.32 -0.38
C ALA A 217 1.19 -10.44 -1.40
N PRO A 218 0.13 -11.06 -1.96
CA PRO A 218 0.29 -12.18 -2.89
C PRO A 218 1.30 -11.81 -3.98
N GLU A 219 2.38 -12.60 -4.09
CA GLU A 219 3.36 -12.46 -5.17
C GLU A 219 2.61 -12.50 -6.49
N ILE A 220 2.57 -11.36 -7.19
CA ILE A 220 1.92 -11.26 -8.49
C ILE A 220 2.87 -11.73 -9.61
N ALA A 221 3.66 -12.77 -9.32
CA ALA A 221 4.69 -13.34 -10.18
C ALA A 221 4.32 -14.79 -10.55
N GLN A 222 3.30 -14.94 -11.40
CA GLN A 222 3.20 -16.10 -12.28
C GLN A 222 3.16 -15.56 -13.72
N GLY A 223 4.28 -15.69 -14.45
CA GLY A 223 4.33 -15.42 -15.89
C GLY A 223 5.53 -14.65 -16.44
N MET A 224 6.44 -14.12 -15.61
CA MET A 224 7.58 -13.30 -16.08
C MET A 224 8.95 -13.98 -15.83
N GLY A 225 9.05 -15.26 -16.21
CA GLY A 225 10.28 -16.08 -16.30
C GLY A 225 11.50 -15.67 -15.47
N GLU A 226 11.67 -16.24 -14.27
CA GLU A 226 12.95 -16.26 -13.54
C GLU A 226 13.19 -17.61 -12.82
N PRO A 227 14.46 -18.06 -12.68
CA PRO A 227 14.81 -19.33 -12.05
C PRO A 227 14.72 -19.30 -10.52
N ALA A 228 14.28 -20.41 -9.92
CA ALA A 228 14.05 -20.55 -8.49
C ALA A 228 15.35 -20.50 -7.66
N HIS A 229 15.47 -19.54 -6.73
CA HIS A 229 16.54 -19.51 -5.72
C HIS A 229 16.01 -19.85 -4.31
N LYS A 230 16.69 -20.81 -3.66
CA LYS A 230 16.42 -21.26 -2.27
C LYS A 230 17.03 -20.28 -1.24
N LYS A 231 16.29 -19.94 -0.20
CA LYS A 231 16.74 -19.12 0.95
C LYS A 231 17.59 -19.95 1.93
N PRO A 232 18.68 -19.41 2.54
CA PRO A 232 19.38 -20.05 3.65
C PRO A 232 18.74 -19.69 5.00
N ALA A 233 18.76 -20.64 5.94
CA ALA A 233 18.22 -20.49 7.29
C ALA A 233 19.30 -19.99 8.27
N ILE A 234 18.96 -19.01 9.12
CA ILE A 234 19.78 -18.59 10.27
C ILE A 234 19.06 -19.06 11.55
N GLN A 235 19.78 -19.82 12.39
CA GLN A 235 19.34 -20.28 13.71
C GLN A 235 19.90 -19.35 14.78
N ASN A 236 19.05 -18.92 15.73
CA ASN A 236 19.49 -18.30 16.98
C ASN A 236 18.91 -19.08 18.17
N ASP A 237 19.80 -19.57 19.02
CA ASP A 237 19.53 -20.16 20.32
C ASP A 237 19.63 -19.10 21.43
N ALA A 238 18.64 -19.03 22.31
CA ALA A 238 18.80 -18.42 23.64
C ALA A 238 17.75 -18.95 24.64
N VAL A 239 18.22 -19.13 25.87
CA VAL A 239 17.70 -19.88 27.03
C VAL A 239 16.50 -19.19 27.73
N SER A 240 15.55 -20.00 28.21
CA SER A 240 14.41 -19.61 29.08
C SER A 240 14.77 -19.58 30.58
N ALA A 241 14.18 -18.65 31.34
CA ALA A 241 13.58 -18.92 32.65
C ALA A 241 12.69 -17.75 33.15
N GLY A 242 11.41 -18.01 33.41
CA GLY A 242 10.47 -17.10 34.09
C GLY A 242 9.21 -17.85 34.54
N PRO A 243 8.64 -17.60 35.74
CA PRO A 243 7.69 -18.49 36.40
C PRO A 243 6.24 -18.34 35.89
N PRO A 244 5.37 -19.35 36.11
CA PRO A 244 4.03 -19.38 35.52
C PRO A 244 2.99 -18.70 36.43
N GLY A 245 2.00 -18.07 35.79
CA GLY A 245 0.66 -17.98 36.39
C GLY A 245 0.06 -16.58 36.46
N LEU A 246 -0.45 -16.09 35.34
CA LEU A 246 -1.65 -15.25 35.31
C LEU A 246 -2.48 -15.66 34.09
N ALA A 247 -3.74 -16.02 34.33
CA ALA A 247 -4.68 -16.42 33.29
C ALA A 247 -4.87 -15.27 32.29
N ALA A 248 -4.64 -15.55 31.00
CA ALA A 248 -4.86 -14.60 29.92
C ALA A 248 -6.34 -14.20 29.90
N ALA A 249 -6.62 -12.90 30.07
CA ALA A 249 -7.92 -12.33 29.75
C ALA A 249 -8.25 -12.61 28.27
N PRO A 250 -9.53 -12.81 27.90
CA PRO A 250 -9.91 -12.96 26.51
C PRO A 250 -9.47 -11.71 25.74
N ALA A 251 -8.69 -11.91 24.67
CA ALA A 251 -8.27 -10.82 23.80
C ALA A 251 -9.50 -10.06 23.30
N PRO A 252 -9.51 -8.71 23.33
CA PRO A 252 -10.60 -7.95 22.76
C PRO A 252 -10.74 -8.31 21.28
N ALA A 253 -11.98 -8.54 20.83
CA ALA A 253 -12.27 -8.64 19.42
C ALA A 253 -11.70 -7.39 18.74
N LEU A 254 -10.78 -7.58 17.78
CA LEU A 254 -10.13 -6.46 17.11
C LEU A 254 -11.17 -5.70 16.30
N ASP A 255 -11.48 -4.49 16.72
CA ASP A 255 -12.39 -3.62 16.02
C ASP A 255 -11.69 -3.07 14.77
N CYS A 256 -12.05 -3.62 13.62
CA CYS A 256 -11.59 -3.16 12.31
C CYS A 256 -12.30 -1.86 11.84
N SER A 257 -13.20 -1.27 12.63
CA SER A 257 -13.97 -0.09 12.23
C SER A 257 -13.09 1.07 11.76
N ALA A 258 -12.02 1.38 12.48
CA ALA A 258 -11.09 2.45 12.14
C ALA A 258 -10.39 2.20 10.79
N GLU A 259 -9.97 0.96 10.52
CA GLU A 259 -9.34 0.59 9.24
C GLU A 259 -10.32 0.67 8.06
N LEU A 260 -11.58 0.28 8.28
CA LEU A 260 -12.63 0.42 7.26
C LEU A 260 -12.90 1.89 6.94
N VAL A 261 -12.86 2.79 7.94
CA VAL A 261 -12.97 4.24 7.74
C VAL A 261 -11.76 4.76 6.96
N ARG A 262 -10.53 4.32 7.29
CA ARG A 262 -9.31 4.70 6.56
C ARG A 262 -9.40 4.33 5.08
N ILE A 263 -9.79 3.08 4.78
CA ILE A 263 -9.97 2.60 3.40
C ILE A 263 -11.08 3.37 2.69
N GLY A 264 -12.18 3.67 3.39
CA GLY A 264 -13.26 4.49 2.86
C GLY A 264 -12.81 5.90 2.48
N ASN A 265 -12.02 6.56 3.33
CA ASN A 265 -11.47 7.88 3.05
C ASN A 265 -10.48 7.85 1.87
N TYR A 266 -9.64 6.82 1.80
CA TYR A 266 -8.75 6.63 0.66
C TYR A 266 -9.56 6.46 -0.64
N ALA A 267 -10.57 5.60 -0.64
CA ALA A 267 -11.44 5.41 -1.81
C ALA A 267 -12.12 6.70 -2.26
N SER A 268 -12.60 7.53 -1.32
CA SER A 268 -13.18 8.84 -1.63
C SER A 268 -12.17 9.77 -2.31
N HIS A 269 -10.93 9.84 -1.82
CA HIS A 269 -9.87 10.63 -2.46
C HIS A 269 -9.52 10.11 -3.86
N ILE A 270 -9.45 8.79 -4.05
CA ILE A 270 -9.22 8.21 -5.39
C ILE A 270 -10.30 8.68 -6.38
N ALA A 271 -11.56 8.68 -5.97
CA ALA A 271 -12.71 9.03 -6.81
C ALA A 271 -12.87 10.54 -7.08
N GLU A 272 -12.20 11.39 -6.30
CA GLU A 272 -12.36 12.84 -6.35
C GLU A 272 -12.04 13.42 -7.75
N GLY A 273 -13.01 14.12 -8.35
CA GLY A 273 -12.88 14.69 -9.69
C GLY A 273 -12.88 13.65 -10.85
N VAL A 274 -13.13 12.37 -10.54
CA VAL A 274 -13.19 11.27 -11.51
C VAL A 274 -14.63 10.78 -11.67
N VAL A 275 -15.30 10.47 -10.55
CA VAL A 275 -16.68 9.98 -10.50
C VAL A 275 -17.40 10.55 -9.28
N SER A 276 -18.72 10.41 -9.21
CA SER A 276 -19.51 11.02 -8.12
C SER A 276 -19.46 10.26 -6.79
N GLY A 277 -18.83 9.08 -6.74
CA GLY A 277 -18.62 8.35 -5.48
C GLY A 277 -17.67 7.15 -5.59
N PRO A 278 -17.16 6.64 -4.45
CA PRO A 278 -16.11 5.62 -4.41
C PRO A 278 -16.53 4.23 -4.92
N ASP A 279 -17.83 4.01 -5.06
CA ASP A 279 -18.43 2.74 -5.50
C ASP A 279 -18.84 2.75 -6.98
N GLN A 280 -18.56 3.84 -7.70
CA GLN A 280 -18.80 3.93 -9.15
C GLN A 280 -17.60 3.39 -9.94
N ASP A 281 -17.88 2.91 -11.14
CA ASP A 281 -16.84 2.49 -12.07
C ASP A 281 -15.98 3.70 -12.46
N LEU A 282 -14.68 3.63 -12.16
CA LEU A 282 -13.73 4.70 -12.42
C LEU A 282 -13.46 4.91 -13.92
N ALA A 283 -13.88 3.99 -14.78
CA ALA A 283 -13.66 4.02 -16.23
C ALA A 283 -12.18 4.28 -16.59
N LEU A 284 -11.25 3.61 -15.87
CA LEU A 284 -9.80 3.80 -16.05
C LEU A 284 -9.30 3.35 -17.42
N PHE A 285 -9.98 2.36 -18.00
CA PHE A 285 -9.65 1.78 -19.30
C PHE A 285 -10.92 1.66 -20.14
N ASP A 286 -10.78 1.88 -21.44
CA ASP A 286 -11.86 1.68 -22.40
C ASP A 286 -12.09 0.18 -22.69
N PRO A 287 -13.12 -0.19 -23.50
CA PRO A 287 -13.36 -1.58 -23.86
C PRO A 287 -12.20 -2.26 -24.62
N ALA A 288 -11.32 -1.49 -25.27
CA ALA A 288 -10.12 -1.98 -25.93
C ALA A 288 -8.93 -2.16 -24.95
N GLY A 289 -9.12 -1.84 -23.68
CA GLY A 289 -8.08 -1.90 -22.65
C GLY A 289 -7.06 -0.76 -22.72
N GLN A 290 -7.37 0.32 -23.45
CA GLN A 290 -6.53 1.51 -23.53
C GLN A 290 -6.81 2.45 -22.35
N PRO A 291 -5.77 3.09 -21.79
CA PRO A 291 -5.94 3.99 -20.65
C PRO A 291 -6.69 5.27 -21.07
N THR A 292 -7.70 5.62 -20.27
CA THR A 292 -8.46 6.88 -20.40
C THR A 292 -7.78 8.01 -19.61
N GLU A 293 -8.30 9.24 -19.69
CA GLU A 293 -7.83 10.37 -18.88
C GLU A 293 -8.05 10.16 -17.37
N ASN A 294 -9.01 9.33 -16.99
CA ASN A 294 -9.31 9.04 -15.59
C ASN A 294 -8.15 8.31 -14.89
N LEU A 295 -7.35 7.53 -15.64
CA LEU A 295 -6.16 6.87 -15.08
C LEU A 295 -5.16 7.90 -14.53
N SER A 296 -4.87 8.96 -15.27
CA SER A 296 -3.94 10.01 -14.82
C SER A 296 -4.45 10.72 -13.57
N LYS A 297 -5.76 11.03 -13.51
CA LYS A 297 -6.38 11.66 -12.34
C LYS A 297 -6.32 10.75 -11.11
N VAL A 298 -6.68 9.47 -11.26
CA VAL A 298 -6.59 8.48 -10.18
C VAL A 298 -5.15 8.31 -9.70
N MET A 299 -4.17 8.25 -10.61
CA MET A 299 -2.76 8.19 -10.22
C MET A 299 -2.33 9.41 -9.42
N ALA A 300 -2.76 10.62 -9.80
CA ALA A 300 -2.47 11.84 -9.06
C ALA A 300 -3.10 11.80 -7.64
N ASN A 301 -4.37 11.40 -7.55
CA ASN A 301 -5.10 11.25 -6.29
C ASN A 301 -4.48 10.20 -5.37
N MET A 302 -4.01 9.08 -5.92
CA MET A 302 -3.34 8.04 -5.14
C MET A 302 -1.98 8.51 -4.60
N ALA A 303 -1.16 9.15 -5.43
CA ALA A 303 0.10 9.72 -4.96
C ALA A 303 -0.16 10.77 -3.86
N ALA A 304 -1.18 11.60 -4.04
CA ALA A 304 -1.60 12.60 -3.05
C ALA A 304 -1.92 12.03 -1.66
N VAL A 305 -2.45 10.81 -1.58
CA VAL A 305 -2.68 10.12 -0.31
C VAL A 305 -1.38 9.57 0.28
N GLU A 306 -0.52 8.98 -0.56
CA GLU A 306 0.67 8.25 -0.13
C GLU A 306 1.86 9.15 0.26
N ILE A 307 2.03 10.29 -0.42
CA ILE A 307 3.12 11.24 -0.17
C ILE A 307 2.61 12.58 0.41
N GLY A 308 1.35 12.63 0.85
CA GLY A 308 0.78 13.72 1.62
C GLY A 308 0.78 15.06 0.87
N PRO A 309 1.35 16.14 1.43
CA PRO A 309 1.31 17.47 0.81
C PRO A 309 2.13 17.55 -0.50
N LEU A 310 3.02 16.59 -0.73
CA LEU A 310 3.77 16.48 -1.97
C LEU A 310 2.85 15.91 -3.05
N ARG A 311 3.04 16.34 -4.30
CA ARG A 311 2.30 15.85 -5.45
C ARG A 311 3.29 15.36 -6.50
N ALA A 312 2.99 14.24 -7.16
CA ALA A 312 3.73 13.83 -8.34
C ALA A 312 3.43 14.81 -9.49
N GLN A 313 4.45 15.19 -10.26
CA GLN A 313 4.24 16.07 -11.40
C GLN A 313 3.31 15.42 -12.45
N PRO A 314 2.38 16.18 -13.06
CA PRO A 314 1.53 15.67 -14.12
C PRO A 314 2.32 15.06 -15.30
N ALA A 315 3.49 15.62 -15.62
CA ALA A 315 4.36 15.11 -16.69
C ALA A 315 4.90 13.71 -16.39
N LEU A 316 5.22 13.39 -15.13
CA LEU A 316 5.66 12.05 -14.72
C LEU A 316 4.53 11.04 -14.94
N ILE A 317 3.32 11.40 -14.53
CA ILE A 317 2.11 10.56 -14.68
C ILE A 317 1.81 10.34 -16.16
N ALA A 318 1.81 11.41 -16.97
CA ALA A 318 1.56 11.33 -18.40
C ALA A 318 2.53 10.37 -19.11
N ARG A 319 3.84 10.46 -18.80
CA ARG A 319 4.85 9.54 -19.36
C ARG A 319 4.59 8.08 -19.00
N ALA A 320 4.16 7.80 -17.77
CA ALA A 320 3.82 6.44 -17.34
C ALA A 320 2.59 5.90 -18.08
N VAL A 321 1.54 6.72 -18.25
CA VAL A 321 0.34 6.35 -19.00
C VAL A 321 0.65 6.14 -20.49
N ASP A 322 1.47 6.99 -21.10
CA ASP A 322 1.90 6.85 -22.49
C ASP A 322 2.76 5.60 -22.71
N GLN A 323 3.64 5.28 -21.76
CA GLN A 323 4.39 4.03 -21.78
C GLN A 323 3.44 2.82 -21.74
N LEU A 324 2.43 2.84 -20.86
CA LEU A 324 1.43 1.78 -20.78
C LEU A 324 0.65 1.60 -22.09
N ARG A 325 0.27 2.71 -22.73
CA ARG A 325 -0.41 2.73 -24.04
C ARG A 325 0.43 2.07 -25.13
N ARG A 326 1.73 2.41 -25.21
CA ARG A 326 2.65 1.82 -26.19
C ARG A 326 2.87 0.33 -25.97
N SER A 327 2.99 -0.11 -24.71
CA SER A 327 3.12 -1.54 -24.40
C SER A 327 1.89 -2.35 -24.81
N ALA A 328 0.70 -1.76 -24.78
CA ALA A 328 -0.52 -2.41 -25.26
C ALA A 328 -0.54 -2.53 -26.80
N ALA A 329 -0.06 -1.52 -27.52
CA ALA A 329 0.02 -1.55 -28.98
C ALA A 329 1.00 -2.61 -29.51
N GLY A 330 2.20 -2.71 -28.93
CA GLY A 330 3.22 -3.68 -29.36
C GLY A 330 2.84 -5.16 -29.11
N GLN A 331 1.93 -5.41 -28.16
CA GLN A 331 1.38 -6.76 -27.92
C GLN A 331 0.30 -7.14 -28.94
N SER A 332 -0.32 -6.17 -29.63
CA SER A 332 -1.35 -6.43 -30.63
C SER A 332 -0.78 -6.77 -32.01
N GLU A 333 0.47 -6.38 -32.31
CA GLU A 333 1.13 -6.65 -33.60
C GLU A 333 1.82 -8.03 -33.65
N THR A 334 1.99 -8.69 -32.51
CA THR A 334 2.69 -9.97 -32.37
C THR A 334 1.75 -11.18 -32.27
N LYS A 335 0.44 -10.98 -32.48
CA LYS A 335 -0.60 -12.00 -32.40
C LYS A 335 -1.39 -12.08 -33.70
#